data_AF-A0A529Y3D7-F1
#
_entry.id   AF-A0A529Y3D7-F1
#
_cell.length_a   1.000
_cell.length_b   1.000
_cell.length_c   1.000
_cell.angle_alpha   90.00
_cell.angle_beta   90.00
_cell.angle_gamma   90.00
#
_symmetry.space_group_name_H-M   'P 1'
#
loop_
_entity.id
_entity.type
_entity.pdbx_description
1 polymer ?
#
loop_
_entity_poly.entity_id
_entity_poly.type
_entity_poly.pdbx_seq_one_letter_code
_entity_poly.pdbx_strand_id
1 'polypeptide(L)'
;AASLLPHGPRPAVIFTVRVAGDGAVKLDGAERAIIQSRAKLAYDSVKASDVPAGFAELARRMAANEERRGASRVDPPEQEVERLADGTFRLSFRPLLQSEQDNAALSLAANMAIADAMLAHKTGLFRVMSGPDASKVQRLRSAAQALGLSWPASTSLRDYQRTLDPADPQQAALMLEIRRAGNGASYQPYQQGVVPWHEAMAATYAHATAPLRRLADRYVVRCALAIANGQPVPQAVSDAFARLPKVMGRGDARASQI
;
A
#
# COMPACT_ATOMS: atom_id res chain seq x y z
N ALA A 1 15.91 19.08 -9.27
CA ALA A 1 15.02 18.66 -8.16
C ALA A 1 14.10 17.54 -8.64
N ALA A 2 13.82 16.54 -7.80
CA ALA A 2 13.05 15.33 -8.21
C ALA A 2 11.56 15.35 -7.80
N SER A 3 11.14 16.34 -6.99
CA SER A 3 9.72 16.54 -6.66
C SER A 3 8.94 17.06 -7.88
N LEU A 4 7.74 16.52 -8.09
CA LEU A 4 6.86 16.81 -9.23
C LEU A 4 6.01 18.09 -9.03
N LEU A 5 6.63 19.14 -8.48
CA LEU A 5 5.99 20.45 -8.28
C LEU A 5 5.66 21.11 -9.63
N PRO A 6 4.62 21.96 -9.70
CA PRO A 6 4.18 22.61 -10.94
C PRO A 6 5.14 23.70 -11.47
N HIS A 7 6.26 23.95 -10.79
CA HIS A 7 7.27 24.96 -11.15
C HIS A 7 8.21 24.49 -12.29
N GLY A 8 7.66 23.87 -13.34
CA GLY A 8 8.37 23.52 -14.57
C GLY A 8 8.63 22.02 -14.79
N PRO A 9 9.34 21.68 -15.88
CA PRO A 9 9.54 20.30 -16.33
C PRO A 9 10.35 19.47 -15.33
N ARG A 10 9.99 18.18 -15.20
CA ARG A 10 10.64 17.22 -14.31
C ARG A 10 10.80 15.86 -15.01
N PRO A 11 11.95 15.18 -14.86
CA PRO A 11 12.08 13.81 -15.30
C PRO A 11 11.19 12.90 -14.45
N ALA A 12 10.50 11.97 -15.11
CA ALA A 12 9.65 10.97 -14.48
C ALA A 12 9.83 9.61 -15.17
N VAL A 13 9.49 8.55 -14.44
CA VAL A 13 9.14 7.27 -15.04
C VAL A 13 7.63 7.18 -15.00
N ILE A 14 7.00 6.99 -16.16
CA ILE A 14 5.55 6.82 -16.30
C ILE A 14 5.28 5.33 -16.42
N PHE A 15 4.36 4.82 -15.60
CA PHE A 15 3.81 3.47 -15.76
C PHE A 15 2.39 3.59 -16.30
N THR A 16 2.14 2.95 -17.43
CA THR A 16 0.79 2.82 -18.00
C THR A 16 0.19 1.53 -17.46
N VAL A 17 -0.92 1.65 -16.75
CA VAL A 17 -1.60 0.52 -16.10
C VAL A 17 -3.03 0.46 -16.61
N ARG A 18 -3.45 -0.72 -17.11
CA ARG A 18 -4.84 -0.99 -17.46
C ARG A 18 -5.58 -1.46 -16.22
N VAL A 19 -6.77 -0.91 -16.02
CA VAL A 19 -7.71 -1.30 -14.95
C VAL A 19 -9.00 -1.78 -15.64
N ALA A 20 -9.25 -3.08 -15.57
CA ALA A 20 -10.44 -3.71 -16.16
C ALA A 20 -11.72 -3.35 -15.38
N GLY A 21 -12.90 -3.71 -15.92
CA GLY A 21 -14.19 -3.38 -15.28
C GLY A 21 -14.36 -4.01 -13.90
N ASP A 22 -13.72 -5.15 -13.63
CA ASP A 22 -13.67 -5.81 -12.33
C ASP A 22 -12.54 -5.30 -11.43
N GLY A 23 -11.79 -4.29 -11.88
CA GLY A 23 -10.60 -3.73 -11.23
C GLY A 23 -9.35 -4.61 -11.28
N ALA A 24 -9.32 -5.67 -12.08
CA ALA A 24 -8.07 -6.37 -12.37
C ALA A 24 -7.09 -5.43 -13.08
N VAL A 25 -5.80 -5.53 -12.72
CA VAL A 25 -4.77 -4.61 -13.18
C VAL A 25 -3.72 -5.30 -14.03
N LYS A 26 -3.17 -4.57 -15.00
CA LYS A 26 -2.07 -5.05 -15.85
C LYS A 26 -1.12 -3.91 -16.17
N LEU A 27 0.18 -4.17 -16.05
CA LEU A 27 1.20 -3.25 -16.52
C LEU A 27 1.23 -3.30 -18.05
N ASP A 28 0.89 -2.18 -18.69
CA ASP A 28 0.78 -2.06 -20.15
C ASP A 28 2.07 -1.53 -20.78
N GLY A 29 2.77 -0.68 -20.06
CA GLY A 29 4.00 -0.06 -20.54
C GLY A 29 4.69 0.75 -19.46
N ALA A 30 5.93 1.11 -19.73
CA ALA A 30 6.69 2.03 -18.89
C ALA A 30 7.65 2.85 -19.74
N GLU A 31 7.77 4.14 -19.46
CA GLU A 31 8.65 5.03 -20.22
C GLU A 31 9.34 6.04 -19.31
N ARG A 32 10.46 6.58 -19.80
CA ARG A 32 11.10 7.76 -19.21
C ARG A 32 10.62 8.98 -19.97
N ALA A 33 10.11 9.97 -19.26
CA ALA A 33 9.57 11.18 -19.87
C ALA A 33 9.97 12.43 -19.08
N ILE A 34 9.86 13.58 -19.73
CA ILE A 34 9.83 14.88 -19.06
C ILE A 34 8.36 15.29 -18.94
N ILE A 35 7.89 15.48 -17.71
CA ILE A 35 6.51 15.89 -17.41
C ILE A 35 6.48 17.30 -16.82
N GLN A 36 5.33 17.96 -16.92
CA GLN A 36 5.07 19.21 -16.21
C GLN A 36 3.74 19.08 -15.47
N SER A 37 3.81 19.03 -14.14
CA SER A 37 2.59 19.05 -13.32
C SER A 37 1.85 20.36 -13.55
N ARG A 38 0.53 20.29 -13.73
CA ARG A 38 -0.32 21.47 -13.96
C ARG A 38 -0.76 22.13 -12.65
N ALA A 39 -0.86 21.37 -11.56
CA ALA A 39 -1.31 21.85 -10.27
C ALA A 39 -0.70 21.03 -9.13
N LYS A 40 -0.63 21.64 -7.94
CA LYS A 40 -0.41 20.95 -6.68
C LYS A 40 -1.71 21.02 -5.89
N LEU A 41 -2.44 19.91 -5.85
CA LEU A 41 -3.75 19.82 -5.20
C LEU A 41 -3.57 19.26 -3.78
N ALA A 42 -4.32 19.79 -2.82
CA ALA A 42 -4.38 19.27 -1.46
C ALA A 42 -5.65 18.43 -1.27
N TYR A 43 -5.56 17.36 -0.48
CA TYR A 43 -6.66 16.40 -0.33
C TYR A 43 -7.94 17.01 0.27
N ASP A 44 -7.79 18.00 1.15
CA ASP A 44 -8.88 18.69 1.84
C ASP A 44 -9.71 19.63 0.95
N SER A 45 -9.15 20.03 -0.19
CA SER A 45 -9.69 21.11 -1.04
C SER A 45 -9.87 20.70 -2.50
N VAL A 46 -9.38 19.53 -2.89
CA VAL A 46 -9.52 19.00 -4.25
C VAL A 46 -10.98 18.71 -4.59
N LYS A 47 -11.39 19.13 -5.79
CA LYS A 47 -12.73 18.88 -6.34
C LYS A 47 -12.65 17.84 -7.45
N ALA A 48 -13.79 17.22 -7.75
CA ALA A 48 -13.90 16.27 -8.87
C ALA A 48 -13.52 16.90 -10.22
N SER A 49 -13.71 18.22 -10.38
CA SER A 49 -13.30 18.97 -11.59
C SER A 49 -11.79 19.16 -11.72
N ASP A 50 -11.03 19.00 -10.64
CA ASP A 50 -9.58 19.23 -10.63
C ASP A 50 -8.79 17.99 -11.09
N VAL A 51 -9.46 16.83 -11.17
CA VAL A 51 -8.90 15.53 -11.52
C VAL A 51 -9.49 15.01 -12.84
N PRO A 52 -8.82 14.07 -13.55
CA PRO A 52 -9.36 13.52 -14.79
C PRO A 52 -10.73 12.85 -14.58
N ALA A 53 -11.65 13.01 -15.53
CA ALA A 53 -13.02 12.50 -15.43
C ALA A 53 -13.15 11.00 -15.10
N GLY A 54 -12.18 10.18 -15.52
CA GLY A 54 -12.15 8.73 -15.24
C GLY A 54 -11.60 8.35 -13.85
N PHE A 55 -11.16 9.30 -13.04
CA PHE A 55 -10.48 9.02 -11.77
C PHE A 55 -11.39 8.36 -10.74
N ALA A 56 -12.60 8.90 -10.54
CA ALA A 56 -13.57 8.33 -9.62
C ALA A 56 -14.03 6.91 -10.05
N GLU A 57 -14.15 6.66 -11.35
CA GLU A 57 -14.45 5.34 -11.90
C GLU A 57 -13.32 4.34 -11.60
N LEU A 58 -12.06 4.75 -11.80
CA LEU A 58 -10.89 3.93 -11.47
C LEU A 58 -10.87 3.57 -9.99
N ALA A 59 -11.06 4.56 -9.10
CA ALA A 59 -11.10 4.34 -7.65
C ALA A 59 -12.20 3.35 -7.26
N ARG A 60 -13.41 3.49 -7.82
CA ARG A 60 -14.52 2.56 -7.57
C ARG A 60 -14.21 1.12 -7.99
N ARG A 61 -13.60 0.94 -9.17
CA ARG A 61 -13.19 -0.40 -9.66
C ARG A 61 -12.14 -1.03 -8.76
N MET A 62 -11.17 -0.25 -8.30
CA MET A 62 -10.15 -0.74 -7.38
C MET A 62 -10.75 -1.12 -6.02
N ALA A 63 -11.66 -0.32 -5.47
CA ALA A 63 -12.36 -0.64 -4.23
C ALA A 63 -13.18 -1.94 -4.35
N ALA A 64 -13.94 -2.11 -5.42
CA ALA A 64 -14.69 -3.34 -5.68
C ALA A 64 -13.77 -4.57 -5.85
N ASN A 65 -12.59 -4.38 -6.45
CA ASN A 65 -11.58 -5.42 -6.58
C ASN A 65 -10.95 -5.81 -5.24
N GLU A 66 -10.66 -4.84 -4.38
CA GLU A 66 -10.19 -5.06 -3.01
C GLU A 66 -11.21 -5.85 -2.19
N GLU A 67 -12.48 -5.45 -2.26
CA GLU A 67 -13.55 -6.14 -1.56
C GLU A 67 -13.64 -7.61 -1.99
N ARG A 68 -13.61 -7.87 -3.31
CA ARG A 68 -13.69 -9.22 -3.87
C ARG A 68 -12.50 -10.10 -3.51
N ARG A 69 -11.30 -9.52 -3.42
CA ARG A 69 -10.09 -10.22 -2.94
C ARG A 69 -10.08 -10.41 -1.43
N GLY A 70 -11.03 -9.80 -0.71
CA GLY A 70 -11.08 -9.82 0.75
C GLY A 70 -9.90 -9.09 1.38
N ALA A 71 -9.41 -8.02 0.74
CA ALA A 71 -8.42 -7.13 1.34
C ALA A 71 -9.00 -6.48 2.60
N SER A 72 -8.19 -6.37 3.64
CA SER A 72 -8.60 -5.82 4.94
C SER A 72 -7.57 -4.78 5.35
N ARG A 73 -7.90 -3.51 5.09
CA ARG A 73 -7.13 -2.37 5.56
C ARG A 73 -7.81 -1.84 6.80
N VAL A 74 -7.31 -2.28 7.95
CA VAL A 74 -7.64 -1.60 9.20
C VAL A 74 -6.84 -0.31 9.22
N ASP A 75 -7.43 0.76 8.69
CA ASP A 75 -6.88 2.10 8.73
C ASP A 75 -7.52 2.85 9.91
N PRO A 76 -6.91 2.84 11.11
CA PRO A 76 -7.41 3.65 12.22
C PRO A 76 -7.33 5.14 11.84
N PRO A 77 -8.19 5.99 12.42
CA PRO A 77 -8.10 7.43 12.20
C PRO A 77 -6.68 7.93 12.55
N GLU A 78 -6.13 8.77 11.68
CA GLU A 78 -4.80 9.34 11.90
C GLU A 78 -4.83 10.29 13.11
N GLN A 79 -3.80 10.20 13.95
CA GLN A 79 -3.57 11.15 15.03
C GLN A 79 -2.70 12.29 14.50
N GLU A 80 -3.21 13.51 14.59
CA GLU A 80 -2.48 14.71 14.23
C GLU A 80 -2.14 15.52 15.48
N VAL A 81 -0.95 16.13 15.46
CA VAL A 81 -0.51 17.05 16.50
C VAL A 81 -0.74 18.48 16.01
N GLU A 82 -1.79 19.10 16.51
CA GLU A 82 -2.13 20.48 16.20
C GLU A 82 -1.45 21.44 17.19
N ARG A 83 -0.76 22.45 16.66
CA ARG A 83 -0.25 23.54 17.49
C ARG A 83 -1.37 24.56 17.72
N LEU A 84 -1.71 24.80 18.98
CA LEU A 84 -2.72 25.76 19.39
C LEU A 84 -2.15 27.19 19.40
N ALA A 85 -3.05 28.18 19.41
CA ALA A 85 -2.69 29.61 19.38
C ALA A 85 -1.86 30.06 20.59
N ASP A 86 -2.00 29.38 21.73
CA ASP A 86 -1.22 29.60 22.95
C ASP A 86 0.17 28.92 22.91
N GLY A 87 0.52 28.27 21.80
CA GLY A 87 1.78 27.58 21.60
C GLY A 87 1.83 26.15 22.16
N THR A 88 0.77 25.68 22.80
CA THR A 88 0.64 24.28 23.24
C THR A 88 0.27 23.36 22.08
N PHE A 89 0.29 22.05 22.31
CA PHE A 89 -0.05 21.04 21.31
C PHE A 89 -1.23 20.20 21.76
N ARG A 90 -2.12 19.87 20.82
CA ARG A 90 -3.27 18.99 21.03
C ARG A 90 -3.22 17.83 20.04
N LEU A 91 -3.58 16.64 20.53
CA LEU A 91 -3.87 15.49 19.68
C LEU A 91 -5.29 15.59 19.15
N SER A 92 -5.44 15.56 17.83
CA SER A 92 -6.73 15.44 17.15
C SER A 92 -6.77 14.18 16.30
N PHE A 93 -7.97 13.68 16.03
CA PHE A 93 -8.17 12.58 15.10
C PHE A 93 -8.69 13.15 13.79
N ARG A 94 -7.99 12.85 12.70
CA ARG A 94 -8.42 13.25 11.36
C ARG A 94 -9.06 12.05 10.65
N PRO A 95 -10.31 12.17 10.16
CA PRO A 95 -10.91 11.13 9.35
C PRO A 95 -10.17 11.03 8.00
N LEU A 96 -10.08 9.81 7.47
CA LEU A 96 -9.53 9.57 6.14
C LEU A 96 -10.48 10.16 5.07
N LEU A 97 -9.97 11.05 4.23
CA LEU A 97 -10.76 11.72 3.20
C LEU A 97 -10.97 10.80 1.98
N GLN A 98 -12.09 10.97 1.28
CA GLN A 98 -12.35 10.23 0.03
C GLN A 98 -11.25 10.48 -1.01
N SER A 99 -10.75 11.72 -1.10
CA SER A 99 -9.66 12.08 -2.02
C SER A 99 -8.34 11.33 -1.72
N GLU A 100 -8.09 10.98 -0.46
CA GLU A 100 -6.94 10.17 -0.06
C GLU A 100 -7.13 8.72 -0.47
N GLN A 101 -8.34 8.17 -0.28
CA GLN A 101 -8.70 6.82 -0.71
C GLN A 101 -8.58 6.68 -2.24
N ASP A 102 -9.13 7.64 -2.98
CA ASP A 102 -9.08 7.65 -4.44
C ASP A 102 -7.64 7.75 -4.94
N ASN A 103 -6.79 8.57 -4.31
CA ASN A 103 -5.37 8.63 -4.68
C ASN A 103 -4.61 7.36 -4.30
N ALA A 104 -4.95 6.71 -3.18
CA ALA A 104 -4.36 5.43 -2.81
C ALA A 104 -4.66 4.33 -3.85
N ALA A 105 -5.81 4.39 -4.52
CA ALA A 105 -6.19 3.46 -5.60
C ALA A 105 -5.19 3.48 -6.78
N LEU A 106 -4.65 4.65 -7.16
CA LEU A 106 -3.62 4.73 -8.21
C LEU A 106 -2.34 4.01 -7.81
N SER A 107 -1.88 4.27 -6.58
CA SER A 107 -0.67 3.61 -6.07
C SER A 107 -0.88 2.11 -5.95
N LEU A 108 -2.04 1.67 -5.46
CA LEU A 108 -2.39 0.25 -5.37
C LEU A 108 -2.36 -0.41 -6.75
N ALA A 109 -3.05 0.16 -7.73
CA ALA A 109 -3.14 -0.39 -9.07
C ALA A 109 -1.75 -0.55 -9.71
N ALA A 110 -0.92 0.50 -9.64
CA ALA A 110 0.43 0.45 -10.16
C ALA A 110 1.32 -0.57 -9.44
N ASN A 111 1.28 -0.59 -8.11
CA ASN A 111 2.10 -1.50 -7.32
C ASN A 111 1.73 -2.97 -7.54
N MET A 112 0.44 -3.30 -7.66
CA MET A 112 -0.02 -4.66 -7.97
C MET A 112 0.36 -5.06 -9.40
N ALA A 113 0.09 -4.21 -10.39
CA ALA A 113 0.44 -4.47 -11.78
C ALA A 113 1.95 -4.70 -11.98
N ILE A 114 2.79 -3.93 -11.28
CA ILE A 114 4.24 -4.09 -11.29
C ILE A 114 4.65 -5.39 -10.60
N ALA A 115 4.02 -5.74 -9.47
CA ALA A 115 4.31 -6.98 -8.77
C ALA A 115 3.98 -8.21 -9.63
N ASP A 116 2.82 -8.21 -10.29
CA ASP A 116 2.41 -9.29 -11.20
C ASP A 116 3.38 -9.43 -12.38
N ALA A 117 3.79 -8.30 -12.98
CA ALA A 117 4.77 -8.31 -14.07
C ALA A 117 6.12 -8.87 -13.62
N MET A 118 6.62 -8.47 -12.44
CA MET A 118 7.85 -9.01 -11.86
C MET A 118 7.75 -10.51 -11.56
N LEU A 119 6.63 -10.96 -11.00
CA LEU A 119 6.39 -12.37 -10.69
C LEU A 119 6.37 -13.22 -11.97
N ALA A 120 5.67 -12.77 -13.01
CA ALA A 120 5.64 -13.44 -14.32
C ALA A 120 7.03 -13.57 -14.95
N HIS A 121 7.91 -12.58 -14.73
CA HIS A 121 9.30 -12.58 -15.18
C HIS A 121 10.27 -13.25 -14.20
N LYS A 122 9.77 -13.87 -13.13
CA LYS A 122 10.57 -14.61 -12.13
C LYS A 122 11.70 -13.77 -11.53
N THR A 123 11.40 -12.51 -11.22
CA THR A 123 12.37 -11.55 -10.68
C THR A 123 11.66 -10.52 -9.79
N GLY A 124 12.40 -9.56 -9.23
CA GLY A 124 11.83 -8.45 -8.49
C GLY A 124 11.97 -8.54 -6.97
N LEU A 125 11.39 -7.53 -6.32
CA LEU A 125 11.35 -7.38 -4.87
C LEU A 125 9.92 -7.06 -4.45
N PHE A 126 9.36 -7.92 -3.61
CA PHE A 126 7.98 -7.89 -3.18
C PHE A 126 7.87 -7.33 -1.78
N ARG A 127 6.78 -6.65 -1.48
CA ARG A 127 6.39 -6.30 -0.13
C ARG A 127 5.46 -7.40 0.36
N VAL A 128 5.92 -8.18 1.34
CA VAL A 128 5.18 -9.31 1.88
C VAL A 128 4.75 -9.03 3.31
N MET A 129 3.62 -9.59 3.70
CA MET A 129 3.08 -9.51 5.05
C MET A 129 2.32 -10.79 5.30
N SER A 130 2.77 -11.60 6.23
CA SER A 130 2.01 -12.76 6.68
C SER A 130 0.91 -12.33 7.65
N GLY A 131 -0.23 -13.01 7.59
CA GLY A 131 -1.23 -12.92 8.64
C GLY A 131 -0.70 -13.39 10.01
N PRO A 132 -1.43 -13.11 11.09
CA PRO A 132 -1.11 -13.66 12.40
C PRO A 132 -1.16 -15.20 12.37
N ASP A 133 -0.21 -15.84 13.06
CA ASP A 133 -0.23 -17.29 13.26
C ASP A 133 -1.41 -17.76 14.14
N ALA A 134 -1.63 -19.07 14.21
CA ALA A 134 -2.74 -19.64 14.97
C ALA A 134 -2.73 -19.24 16.46
N SER A 135 -1.56 -19.10 17.08
CA SER A 135 -1.44 -18.67 18.48
C SER A 135 -1.89 -17.22 18.67
N LYS A 136 -1.54 -16.35 17.72
CA LYS A 136 -1.95 -14.95 17.67
C LYS A 136 -3.45 -14.83 17.42
N VAL A 137 -4.01 -15.63 16.49
CA VAL A 137 -5.46 -15.68 16.25
C VAL A 137 -6.19 -16.11 17.52
N GLN A 138 -5.70 -17.12 18.25
CA GLN A 138 -6.32 -17.54 19.50
C GLN A 138 -6.31 -16.43 20.56
N ARG A 139 -5.20 -15.69 20.69
CA ARG A 139 -5.15 -14.51 21.57
C ARG A 139 -6.14 -13.42 21.16
N LEU A 140 -6.31 -13.17 19.87
CA LEU A 140 -7.30 -12.22 19.37
C LEU A 140 -8.74 -12.67 19.70
N ARG A 141 -9.04 -13.98 19.64
CA ARG A 141 -10.33 -14.52 20.09
C ARG A 141 -10.58 -14.26 21.57
N SER A 142 -9.57 -14.50 22.41
CA SER A 142 -9.66 -14.18 23.85
C SER A 142 -9.84 -12.68 24.11
N ALA A 143 -9.16 -11.82 23.34
CA ALA A 143 -9.33 -10.37 23.44
C ALA A 143 -10.74 -9.94 23.03
N ALA A 144 -11.28 -10.48 21.94
CA ALA A 144 -12.66 -10.22 21.51
C ALA A 144 -13.67 -10.57 22.61
N GLN A 145 -13.53 -11.76 23.21
CA GLN A 145 -14.37 -12.18 24.34
C GLN A 145 -14.26 -11.23 25.54
N ALA A 146 -13.04 -10.81 25.90
CA ALA A 146 -12.82 -9.86 27.00
C ALA A 146 -13.41 -8.47 26.72
N LEU A 147 -13.48 -8.07 25.45
CA LEU A 147 -14.14 -6.85 24.99
C LEU A 147 -15.67 -7.00 24.86
N GLY A 148 -16.24 -8.18 25.17
CA GLY A 148 -17.67 -8.45 25.05
C GLY A 148 -18.15 -8.71 23.61
N LEU A 149 -17.23 -8.94 22.68
CA LEU A 149 -17.52 -9.14 21.27
C LEU A 149 -17.75 -10.62 20.96
N SER A 150 -18.83 -10.93 20.25
CA SER A 150 -19.12 -12.29 19.78
C SER A 150 -18.34 -12.58 18.51
N TRP A 151 -17.34 -13.46 18.59
CA TRP A 151 -16.60 -13.98 17.44
C TRP A 151 -16.84 -15.50 17.30
N PRO A 152 -17.71 -15.93 16.37
CA PRO A 152 -17.98 -17.35 16.17
C PRO A 152 -16.72 -18.17 15.83
N ALA A 153 -16.63 -19.38 16.38
CA ALA A 153 -15.47 -20.27 16.17
C ALA A 153 -15.27 -20.66 14.69
N SER A 154 -16.36 -20.77 13.94
CA SER A 154 -16.37 -21.08 12.50
C SER A 154 -15.95 -19.91 11.62
N THR A 155 -15.96 -18.67 12.13
CA THR A 155 -15.64 -17.47 11.35
C THR A 155 -14.15 -17.20 11.38
N SER A 156 -13.53 -17.07 10.21
CA SER A 156 -12.10 -16.75 10.09
C SER A 156 -11.80 -15.34 10.63
N LEU A 157 -10.53 -15.04 10.94
CA LEU A 157 -10.14 -13.68 11.32
C LEU A 157 -10.46 -12.66 10.22
N ARG A 158 -10.25 -13.04 8.95
CA ARG A 158 -10.51 -12.20 7.79
C ARG A 158 -12.00 -11.83 7.69
N ASP A 159 -12.88 -12.83 7.81
CA ASP A 159 -14.32 -12.60 7.70
C ASP A 159 -14.86 -11.80 8.89
N TYR A 160 -14.33 -12.09 10.09
CA TYR A 160 -14.73 -11.37 11.29
C TYR A 160 -14.29 -9.90 11.28
N GLN A 161 -13.08 -9.61 10.79
CA GLN A 161 -12.61 -8.23 10.61
C GLN A 161 -13.55 -7.37 9.77
N ARG A 162 -14.19 -7.95 8.75
CA ARG A 162 -15.11 -7.23 7.85
C ARG A 162 -16.41 -6.81 8.52
N THR A 163 -16.75 -7.42 9.65
CA THR A 163 -17.95 -7.08 10.41
C THR A 163 -17.70 -6.02 11.49
N LEU A 164 -16.43 -5.60 11.68
CA LEU A 164 -16.07 -4.65 12.73
C LEU A 164 -16.40 -3.21 12.30
N ASP A 165 -17.04 -2.48 13.19
CA ASP A 165 -17.34 -1.06 13.05
C ASP A 165 -16.30 -0.20 13.78
N PRO A 166 -15.50 0.64 13.08
CA PRO A 166 -14.53 1.52 13.73
C PRO A 166 -15.17 2.64 14.58
N ALA A 167 -16.48 2.90 14.45
CA ALA A 167 -17.19 3.86 15.30
C ALA A 167 -17.58 3.26 16.66
N ASP A 168 -17.61 1.93 16.79
CA ASP A 168 -17.83 1.23 18.05
C ASP A 168 -16.49 1.13 18.83
N PRO A 169 -16.39 1.66 20.06
CA PRO A 169 -15.12 1.67 20.80
C PRO A 169 -14.53 0.29 21.10
N GLN A 170 -15.36 -0.72 21.35
CA GLN A 170 -14.90 -2.09 21.65
C GLN A 170 -14.37 -2.75 20.38
N GLN A 171 -15.09 -2.59 19.27
CA GLN A 171 -14.67 -3.12 17.98
C GLN A 171 -13.42 -2.42 17.46
N ALA A 172 -13.33 -1.10 17.61
CA ALA A 172 -12.13 -0.32 17.30
C ALA A 172 -10.92 -0.76 18.14
N ALA A 173 -11.10 -1.06 19.44
CA ALA A 173 -10.04 -1.62 20.27
C ALA A 173 -9.55 -2.98 19.76
N LEU A 174 -10.46 -3.87 19.36
CA LEU A 174 -10.09 -5.15 18.76
C LEU A 174 -9.37 -4.96 17.41
N MET A 175 -9.80 -4.01 16.58
CA MET A 175 -9.14 -3.66 15.32
C MET A 175 -7.68 -3.23 15.53
N LEU A 176 -7.39 -2.48 16.61
CA LEU A 176 -6.02 -2.13 16.98
C LEU A 176 -5.19 -3.35 17.39
N GLU A 177 -5.76 -4.25 18.18
CA GLU A 177 -5.08 -5.50 18.59
C GLU A 177 -4.79 -6.42 17.40
N ILE A 178 -5.75 -6.53 16.48
CA ILE A 178 -5.59 -7.23 15.21
C ILE A 178 -4.40 -6.68 14.42
N ARG A 179 -4.30 -5.35 14.30
CA ARG A 179 -3.20 -4.67 13.61
C ARG A 179 -1.86 -4.98 14.26
N ARG A 180 -1.80 -5.02 15.60
CA ARG A 180 -0.59 -5.35 16.38
C ARG A 180 -0.20 -6.82 16.26
N ALA A 181 -1.17 -7.71 16.09
CA ALA A 181 -0.91 -9.14 15.95
C ALA A 181 -0.21 -9.49 14.62
N GLY A 182 -0.34 -8.66 13.58
CA GLY A 182 0.34 -8.87 12.30
C GLY A 182 1.86 -9.01 12.45
N ASN A 183 2.51 -9.80 11.59
CA ASN A 183 3.96 -10.04 11.65
C ASN A 183 4.82 -8.87 11.09
N GLY A 184 4.23 -7.68 10.95
CA GLY A 184 4.81 -6.58 10.18
C GLY A 184 4.96 -6.94 8.69
N ALA A 185 5.16 -5.93 7.86
CA ALA A 185 5.52 -6.17 6.47
C ALA A 185 7.04 -6.10 6.28
N SER A 186 7.55 -6.92 5.37
CA SER A 186 8.97 -6.99 5.03
C SER A 186 9.15 -7.03 3.51
N TYR A 187 10.39 -6.93 3.05
CA TYR A 187 10.72 -7.08 1.64
C TYR A 187 11.28 -8.49 1.39
N GLN A 188 10.84 -9.12 0.31
CA GLN A 188 11.29 -10.45 -0.10
C GLN A 188 11.64 -10.44 -1.60
N PRO A 189 12.86 -10.86 -2.00
CA PRO A 189 13.19 -11.03 -3.41
C PRO A 189 12.38 -12.20 -3.99
N TYR A 190 12.24 -12.24 -5.31
CA TYR A 190 11.66 -13.42 -5.98
C TYR A 190 12.33 -14.72 -5.51
N GLN A 191 11.50 -15.75 -5.28
CA GLN A 191 11.93 -17.10 -4.96
C GLN A 191 11.14 -18.08 -5.82
N GLN A 192 11.84 -19.03 -6.43
CA GLN A 192 11.20 -20.03 -7.29
C GLN A 192 10.21 -20.89 -6.48
N GLY A 193 9.01 -21.09 -7.02
CA GLY A 193 7.96 -21.88 -6.37
C GLY A 193 7.22 -21.19 -5.22
N VAL A 194 7.58 -19.94 -4.89
CA VAL A 194 6.93 -19.16 -3.84
C VAL A 194 6.13 -18.03 -4.48
N VAL A 195 4.83 -17.96 -4.19
CA VAL A 195 4.00 -16.80 -4.53
C VAL A 195 4.11 -15.80 -3.37
N PRO A 196 4.78 -14.64 -3.55
CA PRO A 196 4.89 -13.64 -2.50
C PRO A 196 3.52 -13.03 -2.20
N TRP A 197 3.19 -12.92 -0.91
CA TRP A 197 1.84 -12.56 -0.47
C TRP A 197 1.85 -11.44 0.56
N HIS A 198 0.90 -10.53 0.44
CA HIS A 198 0.65 -9.46 1.40
C HIS A 198 -0.77 -9.56 1.96
N GLU A 199 -0.91 -10.02 3.20
CA GLU A 199 -2.20 -10.37 3.81
C GLU A 199 -3.19 -9.20 3.80
N ALA A 200 -2.78 -8.02 4.26
CA ALA A 200 -3.67 -6.85 4.30
C ALA A 200 -4.14 -6.41 2.90
N MET A 201 -3.27 -6.54 1.88
CA MET A 201 -3.63 -6.22 0.51
C MET A 201 -4.39 -7.35 -0.16
N ALA A 202 -4.35 -8.58 0.37
CA ALA A 202 -4.84 -9.81 -0.26
C ALA A 202 -4.38 -9.96 -1.72
N ALA A 203 -3.09 -9.77 -1.97
CA ALA A 203 -2.48 -9.86 -3.30
C ALA A 203 -0.95 -10.04 -3.24
N THR A 204 -0.36 -10.43 -4.36
CA THR A 204 1.05 -10.16 -4.64
C THR A 204 1.26 -8.65 -4.80
N TYR A 205 2.24 -8.10 -4.09
CA TYR A 205 2.38 -6.65 -3.94
C TYR A 205 3.85 -6.20 -3.92
N ALA A 206 4.11 -5.00 -4.40
CA ALA A 206 5.43 -4.37 -4.41
C ALA A 206 5.31 -2.88 -4.07
N HIS A 207 6.42 -2.23 -3.73
CA HIS A 207 6.46 -0.77 -3.62
C HIS A 207 7.22 -0.19 -4.82
N ALA A 208 6.56 0.64 -5.62
CA ALA A 208 7.15 1.31 -6.76
C ALA A 208 6.85 2.83 -6.83
N THR A 209 5.81 3.30 -6.13
CA THR A 209 5.29 4.66 -6.31
C THR A 209 5.90 5.75 -5.42
N ALA A 210 6.89 5.45 -4.56
CA ALA A 210 7.56 6.47 -3.73
C ALA A 210 9.10 6.40 -3.73
N PRO A 211 9.76 6.42 -4.91
CA PRO A 211 11.22 6.30 -5.03
C PRO A 211 12.02 7.42 -4.39
N LEU A 212 11.42 8.58 -4.09
CA LEU A 212 12.10 9.67 -3.40
C LEU A 212 12.40 9.33 -1.94
N ARG A 213 11.43 8.71 -1.25
CA ARG A 213 11.50 8.41 0.18
C ARG A 213 11.77 6.94 0.52
N ARG A 214 11.75 6.05 -0.47
CA ARG A 214 12.04 4.62 -0.28
C ARG A 214 13.09 4.14 -1.27
N LEU A 215 14.15 3.51 -0.74
CA LEU A 215 15.24 2.98 -1.55
C LEU A 215 14.80 1.80 -2.42
N ALA A 216 13.99 0.88 -1.87
CA ALA A 216 13.49 -0.29 -2.58
C ALA A 216 12.75 0.08 -3.88
N ASP A 217 11.86 1.08 -3.82
CA ASP A 217 11.10 1.57 -4.96
C ASP A 217 12.01 1.98 -6.14
N ARG A 218 13.21 2.53 -5.88
CA ARG A 218 14.15 2.92 -6.94
C ARG A 218 14.61 1.74 -7.79
N TYR A 219 14.80 0.58 -7.16
CA TYR A 219 15.23 -0.65 -7.84
C TYR A 219 14.04 -1.36 -8.51
N VAL A 220 12.88 -1.38 -7.84
CA VAL A 220 11.63 -1.89 -8.42
C VAL A 220 11.26 -1.12 -9.68
N VAL A 221 11.35 0.23 -9.66
CA VAL A 221 11.07 1.08 -10.83
C VAL A 221 11.99 0.73 -12.01
N ARG A 222 13.28 0.51 -11.77
CA ARG A 222 14.23 0.12 -12.83
C ARG A 222 13.93 -1.27 -13.41
N CYS A 223 13.55 -2.21 -12.55
CA CYS A 223 13.15 -3.57 -12.96
C CYS A 223 11.88 -3.54 -13.81
N ALA A 224 10.82 -2.88 -13.31
CA ALA A 224 9.55 -2.74 -14.00
C ALA A 224 9.71 -2.04 -15.36
N LEU A 225 10.55 -1.00 -15.43
CA LEU A 225 10.86 -0.32 -16.68
C LEU A 225 11.54 -1.27 -17.70
N ALA A 226 12.50 -2.09 -17.27
CA ALA A 226 13.15 -3.05 -18.17
C ALA A 226 12.15 -4.11 -18.67
N ILE A 227 11.37 -4.69 -17.76
CA ILE A 227 10.34 -5.70 -18.05
C ILE A 227 9.32 -5.15 -19.06
N ALA A 228 8.76 -3.97 -18.81
CA ALA A 228 7.73 -3.39 -19.68
C ALA A 228 8.23 -3.04 -21.08
N ASN A 229 9.56 -2.95 -21.28
CA ASN A 229 10.19 -2.68 -22.57
C ASN A 229 10.88 -3.92 -23.18
N GLY A 230 10.60 -5.12 -22.65
CA GLY A 230 11.19 -6.37 -23.14
C GLY A 230 12.71 -6.45 -23.00
N GLN A 231 13.29 -5.67 -22.09
CA GLN A 231 14.73 -5.62 -21.85
C GLN A 231 15.12 -6.53 -20.68
N PRO A 232 16.34 -7.08 -20.67
CA PRO A 232 16.86 -7.79 -19.51
C PRO A 232 16.94 -6.84 -18.31
N VAL A 233 16.56 -7.35 -17.13
CA VAL A 233 16.73 -6.61 -15.88
C VAL A 233 18.22 -6.41 -15.63
N PRO A 234 18.70 -5.16 -15.41
CA PRO A 234 20.13 -4.92 -15.21
C PRO A 234 20.68 -5.71 -14.02
N GLN A 235 21.85 -6.33 -14.16
CA GLN A 235 22.44 -7.19 -13.12
C GLN A 235 22.55 -6.49 -11.76
N ALA A 236 22.99 -5.22 -11.75
CA ALA A 236 23.08 -4.42 -10.53
C ALA A 236 21.73 -4.20 -9.82
N VAL A 237 20.59 -4.32 -10.52
CA VAL A 237 19.25 -4.30 -9.91
C VAL A 237 18.93 -5.64 -9.28
N SER A 238 19.18 -6.74 -9.99
CA SER A 238 19.01 -8.11 -9.47
C SER A 238 19.87 -8.34 -8.22
N ASP A 239 21.14 -7.95 -8.23
CA ASP A 239 22.05 -8.08 -7.09
C ASP A 239 21.58 -7.26 -5.88
N ALA A 240 20.98 -6.10 -6.14
CA ALA A 240 20.43 -5.25 -5.08
C ALA A 240 19.24 -5.91 -4.39
N PHE A 241 18.39 -6.66 -5.10
CA PHE A 241 17.23 -7.33 -4.50
C PHE A 241 17.61 -8.33 -3.40
N ALA A 242 18.77 -8.99 -3.50
CA ALA A 242 19.27 -9.86 -2.44
C ALA A 242 19.67 -9.09 -1.17
N ARG A 243 20.09 -7.82 -1.30
CA ARG A 243 20.61 -7.01 -0.20
C ARG A 243 19.55 -6.10 0.44
N LEU A 244 18.58 -5.65 -0.35
CA LEU A 244 17.58 -4.66 0.03
C LEU A 244 16.73 -5.08 1.24
N PRO A 245 16.28 -6.34 1.42
CA PRO A 245 15.52 -6.74 2.61
C PRO A 245 16.20 -6.35 3.93
N LYS A 246 17.49 -6.65 4.06
CA LYS A 246 18.28 -6.35 5.26
C LYS A 246 18.48 -4.84 5.45
N VAL A 247 18.72 -4.11 4.36
CA VAL A 247 18.92 -2.65 4.40
C VAL A 247 17.64 -1.94 4.80
N MET A 248 16.52 -2.28 4.15
CA MET A 248 15.22 -1.69 4.43
C MET A 248 14.76 -2.02 5.85
N GLY A 249 14.89 -3.28 6.29
CA GLY A 249 14.52 -3.68 7.65
C GLY A 249 15.29 -2.93 8.74
N ARG A 250 16.59 -2.66 8.53
CA ARG A 250 17.39 -1.82 9.44
C ARG A 250 16.92 -0.36 9.44
N GLY A 251 16.57 0.18 8.28
CA GLY A 251 16.02 1.53 8.15
C GLY A 251 14.69 1.68 8.89
N ASP A 252 13.77 0.75 8.67
CA ASP A 252 12.45 0.72 9.33
C ASP A 252 12.61 0.60 10.85
N ALA A 253 13.48 -0.30 11.32
CA ALA A 253 13.74 -0.49 12.75
C ALA A 253 14.31 0.78 13.41
N ARG A 254 15.23 1.49 12.75
CA ARG A 254 15.79 2.74 13.28
C ARG A 254 14.76 3.88 13.26
N ALA A 255 13.92 3.96 12.24
CA ALA A 255 12.86 4.96 12.15
C ALA A 255 11.78 4.76 13.24
N SER A 256 11.54 3.52 13.66
CA SER A 256 10.51 3.15 14.66
C SER A 256 10.99 3.28 16.12
N GLN A 257 12.22 3.76 16.36
CA GLN A 257 12.78 3.97 17.70
C GLN A 257 12.41 5.34 18.32
N ILE A 258 11.54 6.10 17.66
CA ILE A 258 11.03 7.41 18.08
C ILE A 258 9.54 7.25 18.36
#